data_AF-A0A3D4EY81-F1
#
_entry.id   AF-A0A3D4EY81-F1
#
_cell.length_a   1.000
_cell.length_b   1.000
_cell.length_c   1.000
_cell.angle_alpha   90.00
_cell.angle_beta   90.00
_cell.angle_gamma   90.00
#
_symmetry.space_group_name_H-M   'P 1'
#
loop_
_entity.id
_entity.type
_entity.pdbx_description
1 polymer ?
#
loop_
_entity_poly.entity_id
_entity_poly.type
_entity_poly.pdbx_seq_one_letter_code
_entity_poly.pdbx_strand_id
1 'polypeptide(L)'
;MNVAPTSGLASCHFRDLAEGLQQQMFFWGQDVIHPRGNQLVQNNFHRLPSKGLKGTSCYRREWQDGHLELYGSCAGWYGPDGGFAFIRPRKRIAIWTGKTTPTPGLWQPEFIKKRVKKEELYASALPFLDWLIDYEETILNRCGKEYRKENYNRYHQVPKATSWLHPEAALRWFTLFRQRPNEIVRPKKLS
;
A
#
# COMPACT_ATOMS: atom_id res chain seq x y z
N MET A 1 -5.60 -10.76 -17.39
CA MET A 1 -5.31 -11.64 -16.23
C MET A 1 -6.64 -12.04 -15.59
N ASN A 2 -6.87 -13.33 -15.35
CA ASN A 2 -8.09 -13.81 -14.68
C ASN A 2 -8.08 -13.38 -13.21
N VAL A 3 -9.14 -12.72 -12.76
CA VAL A 3 -9.32 -12.35 -11.34
C VAL A 3 -9.65 -13.62 -10.56
N ALA A 4 -8.88 -13.90 -9.50
CA ALA A 4 -9.12 -15.05 -8.63
C ALA A 4 -10.52 -14.95 -7.97
N PRO A 5 -11.22 -16.08 -7.74
CA PRO A 5 -12.52 -16.05 -7.08
C PRO A 5 -12.40 -15.44 -5.67
N THR A 6 -13.32 -14.55 -5.31
CA THR A 6 -13.29 -13.78 -4.05
C THR A 6 -14.16 -14.35 -2.93
N SER A 7 -14.73 -15.55 -3.11
CA SER A 7 -15.72 -16.15 -2.21
C SER A 7 -15.24 -16.32 -0.76
N GLY A 8 -13.93 -16.42 -0.54
CA GLY A 8 -13.29 -16.47 0.79
C GLY A 8 -12.93 -15.10 1.39
N LEU A 9 -13.12 -13.99 0.68
CA LEU A 9 -12.82 -12.65 1.21
C LEU A 9 -13.91 -12.14 2.16
N ALA A 10 -13.50 -11.90 3.40
CA ALA A 10 -14.31 -11.22 4.39
C ALA A 10 -13.89 -9.75 4.54
N SER A 11 -14.80 -8.91 5.06
CA SER A 11 -14.52 -7.49 5.32
C SER A 11 -13.32 -7.28 6.25
N CYS A 12 -13.00 -8.27 7.08
CA CYS A 12 -11.84 -8.24 7.95
C CYS A 12 -10.51 -8.37 7.20
N HIS A 13 -10.44 -9.08 6.07
CA HIS A 13 -9.22 -9.16 5.24
C HIS A 13 -8.87 -7.81 4.62
N PHE A 14 -9.86 -6.99 4.28
CA PHE A 14 -9.65 -5.62 3.82
C PHE A 14 -9.16 -4.68 4.93
N ARG A 15 -9.57 -4.94 6.18
CA ARG A 15 -9.02 -4.24 7.35
C ARG A 15 -7.56 -4.66 7.59
N ASP A 16 -7.27 -5.94 7.48
CA ASP A 16 -5.91 -6.47 7.60
C ASP A 16 -4.99 -5.88 6.51
N LEU A 17 -5.47 -5.76 5.27
CA LEU A 17 -4.74 -5.07 4.19
C LEU A 17 -4.44 -3.62 4.58
N ALA A 18 -5.41 -2.88 5.12
CA ALA A 18 -5.21 -1.52 5.59
C ALA A 18 -4.18 -1.42 6.73
N GLU A 19 -4.15 -2.39 7.65
CA GLU A 19 -3.13 -2.48 8.71
C GLU A 19 -1.73 -2.75 8.14
N GLY A 20 -1.63 -3.64 7.14
CA GLY A 20 -0.38 -3.89 6.44
C GLY A 20 0.14 -2.67 5.70
N LEU A 21 -0.73 -1.95 4.97
CA LEU A 21 -0.36 -0.71 4.29
C LEU A 21 0.05 0.39 5.28
N GLN A 22 -0.56 0.45 6.47
CA GLN A 22 -0.15 1.38 7.52
C GLN A 22 1.31 1.16 7.95
N GLN A 23 1.73 -0.08 8.14
CA GLN A 23 3.12 -0.44 8.44
C GLN A 23 4.02 -0.18 7.23
N GLN A 24 3.58 -0.58 6.04
CA GLN A 24 4.33 -0.45 4.80
C GLN A 24 4.69 1.02 4.48
N MET A 25 3.79 1.96 4.79
CA MET A 25 4.09 3.39 4.64
C MET A 25 5.27 3.86 5.49
N PHE A 26 5.52 3.26 6.65
CA PHE A 26 6.73 3.55 7.41
C PHE A 26 7.97 2.99 6.72
N PHE A 27 7.89 1.79 6.16
CA PHE A 27 8.98 1.17 5.40
C PHE A 27 9.37 2.02 4.19
N TRP A 28 8.40 2.50 3.41
CA TRP A 28 8.67 3.45 2.32
C TRP A 28 9.32 4.75 2.82
N GLY A 29 8.97 5.21 4.02
CA GLY A 29 9.64 6.34 4.66
C GLY A 29 11.13 6.05 4.91
N GLN A 30 11.47 4.86 5.38
CA GLN A 30 12.87 4.42 5.56
C GLN A 30 13.59 4.24 4.22
N ASP A 31 12.89 3.75 3.20
CA ASP A 31 13.39 3.57 1.84
C ASP A 31 13.81 4.90 1.18
N VAL A 32 13.07 5.97 1.48
CA VAL A 32 13.36 7.33 1.01
C VAL A 32 14.66 7.88 1.61
N ILE A 33 14.92 7.60 2.90
CA ILE A 33 16.10 8.10 3.62
C ILE A 33 17.26 7.08 3.68
N HIS A 34 17.20 6.04 2.85
CA HIS A 34 18.20 4.98 2.86
C HIS A 34 19.61 5.56 2.55
N PRO A 35 20.69 5.12 3.26
CA PRO A 35 22.04 5.68 3.09
C PRO A 35 22.61 5.63 1.67
N ARG A 36 22.28 4.58 0.91
CA ARG A 36 22.61 4.42 -0.52
C ARG A 36 21.71 5.23 -1.47
N GLY A 37 20.97 6.21 -0.97
CA GLY A 37 20.02 7.02 -1.73
C GLY A 37 18.59 6.49 -1.71
N ASN A 38 17.68 7.30 -2.24
CA ASN A 38 16.24 7.06 -2.20
C ASN A 38 15.84 5.83 -3.04
N GLN A 39 15.37 4.78 -2.37
CA GLN A 39 15.06 3.51 -3.02
C GLN A 39 13.80 3.55 -3.89
N LEU A 40 12.84 4.44 -3.61
CA LEU A 40 11.68 4.66 -4.50
C LEU A 40 12.14 5.25 -5.84
N VAL A 41 13.03 6.25 -5.81
CA VAL A 41 13.57 6.86 -7.03
C VAL A 41 14.39 5.85 -7.84
N GLN A 42 15.20 5.04 -7.15
CA GLN A 42 15.91 3.91 -7.78
C GLN A 42 14.98 2.77 -8.25
N ASN A 43 13.67 2.88 -8.01
CA ASN A 43 12.64 1.99 -8.51
C ASN A 43 11.66 2.77 -9.42
N ASN A 44 12.18 3.75 -10.16
CA ASN A 44 11.47 4.52 -11.19
C ASN A 44 10.32 5.40 -10.69
N PHE A 45 10.34 5.78 -9.41
CA PHE A 45 9.47 6.87 -8.95
C PHE A 45 10.09 8.24 -9.22
N HIS A 46 9.26 9.17 -9.70
CA HIS A 46 9.58 10.58 -9.75
C HIS A 46 9.12 11.24 -8.46
N ARG A 47 10.04 11.98 -7.81
CA ARG A 47 9.69 12.82 -6.67
C ARG A 47 9.07 14.11 -7.18
N LEU A 48 7.82 14.36 -6.80
CA LEU A 48 7.06 15.56 -7.13
C LEU A 48 6.81 16.40 -5.87
N PRO A 49 6.61 17.73 -6.01
CA PRO A 49 6.11 18.55 -4.93
C PRO A 49 4.78 18.00 -4.39
N SER A 50 4.62 17.96 -3.07
CA SER A 50 3.33 17.56 -2.49
C SER A 50 2.30 18.68 -2.64
N LYS A 51 1.06 18.27 -2.92
CA LYS A 51 -0.11 19.15 -2.91
C LYS A 51 -0.73 19.08 -1.51
N GLY A 52 -1.08 20.23 -0.92
CA GLY A 52 -1.72 20.28 0.40
C GLY A 52 -0.74 20.27 1.58
N LEU A 53 -0.29 19.10 2.04
CA LEU A 53 0.55 18.98 3.25
C LEU A 53 1.99 19.48 3.02
N LYS A 54 2.33 20.64 3.60
CA LYS A 54 3.70 21.18 3.63
C LYS A 54 4.66 20.15 4.24
N GLY A 55 5.86 20.05 3.65
CA GLY A 55 6.92 19.16 4.13
C GLY A 55 6.77 17.68 3.75
N THR A 56 5.71 17.30 3.01
CA THR A 56 5.60 15.95 2.44
C THR A 56 6.09 15.95 0.99
N SER A 57 6.56 14.81 0.50
CA SER A 57 6.87 14.61 -0.93
C SER A 57 5.84 13.67 -1.53
N CYS A 58 5.51 13.88 -2.80
CA CYS A 58 4.80 12.92 -3.62
C CYS A 58 5.82 12.06 -4.36
N TYR A 59 5.60 10.75 -4.41
CA TYR A 59 6.32 9.87 -5.32
C TYR A 59 5.33 9.29 -6.30
N ARG A 60 5.58 9.50 -7.60
CA ARG A 60 4.73 9.00 -8.68
C ARG A 60 5.49 8.07 -9.63
N ARG A 61 4.85 6.98 -10.05
CA ARG A 61 5.37 6.06 -11.07
C ARG A 61 4.23 5.58 -11.96
N GLU A 62 4.42 5.60 -13.28
CA GLU A 62 3.46 5.02 -14.22
C GLU A 62 3.48 3.48 -14.11
N TRP A 63 2.30 2.87 -14.07
CA TRP A 63 2.13 1.44 -13.77
C TRP A 63 0.78 0.90 -14.24
N GLN A 64 0.80 -0.18 -15.05
CA GLN A 64 -0.38 -0.91 -15.55
C GLN A 64 -1.51 0.02 -16.04
N ASP A 65 -1.24 0.82 -17.08
CA ASP A 65 -2.18 1.78 -17.70
C ASP A 65 -2.75 2.86 -16.74
N GLY A 66 -2.15 3.00 -15.57
CA GLY A 66 -2.42 4.06 -14.61
C GLY A 66 -1.12 4.51 -13.97
N HIS A 67 -1.21 5.01 -12.74
CA HIS A 67 -0.05 5.45 -12.00
C HIS A 67 -0.21 5.20 -10.50
N LEU A 68 0.93 4.95 -9.85
CA LEU A 68 1.07 4.87 -8.41
C LEU A 68 1.36 6.26 -7.88
N GLU A 69 0.70 6.67 -6.79
CA GLU A 69 1.12 7.84 -6.02
C GLU A 69 1.24 7.50 -4.54
N LEU A 70 2.38 7.86 -3.97
CA LEU A 70 2.72 7.65 -2.56
C LEU A 70 2.96 9.00 -1.88
N TYR A 71 2.21 9.23 -0.82
CA TYR A 71 2.31 10.37 0.08
C TYR A 71 2.46 9.89 1.52
N GLY A 72 2.86 10.77 2.45
CA GLY A 72 2.90 10.42 3.88
C GLY A 72 1.52 10.15 4.52
N SER A 73 0.43 10.59 3.87
CA SER A 73 -0.96 10.47 4.36
C SER A 73 -1.86 9.56 3.51
N CYS A 74 -1.44 9.20 2.31
CA CYS A 74 -2.19 8.31 1.43
C CYS A 74 -1.25 7.60 0.44
N ALA A 75 -1.67 6.45 -0.04
CA ALA A 75 -0.97 5.71 -1.09
C ALA A 75 -2.01 5.01 -1.96
N GLY A 76 -1.77 4.91 -3.26
CA GLY A 76 -2.73 4.28 -4.14
C GLY A 76 -2.26 4.09 -5.57
N TRP A 77 -3.08 3.39 -6.33
CA TRP A 77 -2.98 3.25 -7.77
C TRP A 77 -4.21 3.90 -8.41
N TYR A 78 -4.02 4.65 -9.48
CA TYR A 78 -5.06 5.43 -10.14
C TYR A 78 -5.00 5.19 -11.65
N GLY A 79 -6.02 4.51 -12.16
CA GLY A 79 -6.23 4.26 -13.58
C GLY A 79 -7.24 5.24 -14.21
N PRO A 80 -7.59 5.04 -15.48
CA PRO A 80 -8.47 5.94 -16.23
C PRO A 80 -9.89 5.98 -15.66
N ASP A 81 -10.41 4.86 -15.17
CA ASP A 81 -11.79 4.70 -14.69
C ASP A 81 -11.93 4.77 -13.15
N GLY A 82 -10.86 5.18 -12.47
CA GLY A 82 -10.78 5.21 -11.02
C GLY A 82 -9.58 4.44 -10.49
N GLY A 83 -9.54 4.23 -9.17
CA GLY A 83 -8.37 3.66 -8.53
C GLY A 83 -8.62 3.08 -7.16
N PHE A 84 -7.54 2.56 -6.58
CA PHE A 84 -7.48 2.12 -5.20
C PHE A 84 -6.69 3.12 -4.38
N ALA A 85 -7.25 3.54 -3.25
CA ALA A 85 -6.60 4.46 -2.33
C ALA A 85 -6.62 3.92 -0.91
N PHE A 86 -5.46 3.94 -0.27
CA PHE A 86 -5.30 3.85 1.17
C PHE A 86 -5.15 5.25 1.77
N ILE A 87 -6.00 5.58 2.75
CA ILE A 87 -6.08 6.87 3.44
C ILE A 87 -5.63 6.65 4.89
N ARG A 88 -4.36 6.97 5.17
CA ARG A 88 -3.65 6.64 6.41
C ARG A 88 -4.31 7.21 7.67
N PRO A 89 -4.72 8.50 7.75
CA PRO A 89 -5.34 9.04 8.97
C PRO A 89 -6.63 8.33 9.39
N ARG A 90 -7.30 7.67 8.45
CA ARG A 90 -8.54 6.91 8.69
C ARG A 90 -8.34 5.40 8.68
N LYS A 91 -7.10 4.92 8.47
CA LYS A 91 -6.76 3.50 8.27
C LYS A 91 -7.74 2.80 7.32
N ARG A 92 -8.04 3.46 6.21
CA ARG A 92 -9.14 3.05 5.31
C ARG A 92 -8.65 2.85 3.90
N ILE A 93 -9.03 1.73 3.31
CA ILE A 93 -8.93 1.50 1.87
C ILE A 93 -10.28 1.80 1.19
N ALA A 94 -10.22 2.28 -0.05
CA ALA A 94 -11.40 2.69 -0.80
C ALA A 94 -11.16 2.61 -2.31
N ILE A 95 -12.26 2.52 -3.06
CA ILE A 95 -12.26 2.82 -4.49
C ILE A 95 -12.38 4.34 -4.63
N TRP A 96 -11.40 4.92 -5.30
CA TRP A 96 -11.34 6.33 -5.65
C TRP A 96 -11.95 6.55 -7.03
N THR A 97 -12.85 7.51 -7.16
CA THR A 97 -13.58 7.82 -8.41
C THR A 97 -13.27 9.21 -8.95
N GLY A 98 -12.41 9.98 -8.26
CA GLY A 98 -11.99 11.29 -8.73
C GLY A 98 -11.02 11.19 -9.91
N LYS A 99 -11.13 12.13 -10.86
CA LYS A 99 -10.17 12.28 -11.96
C LYS A 99 -8.79 12.73 -11.49
N THR A 100 -8.74 13.40 -10.34
CA THR A 100 -7.50 13.78 -9.66
C THR A 100 -7.26 12.86 -8.47
N THR A 101 -6.00 12.62 -8.14
CA THR A 101 -5.62 11.84 -6.97
C THR A 101 -5.97 12.54 -5.66
N PRO A 102 -6.09 11.81 -4.54
CA PRO A 102 -6.38 12.39 -3.23
C PRO A 102 -5.35 13.46 -2.85
N THR A 103 -5.83 14.62 -2.40
CA THR A 103 -4.94 15.66 -1.88
C THR A 103 -4.53 15.33 -0.44
N PRO A 104 -3.23 15.17 -0.16
CA PRO A 104 -2.72 14.95 1.19
C PRO A 104 -3.27 15.96 2.20
N GLY A 105 -3.81 15.44 3.30
CA GLY A 105 -4.35 16.25 4.40
C GLY A 105 -5.80 16.70 4.23
N LEU A 106 -6.40 16.53 3.05
CA LEU A 106 -7.81 16.83 2.83
C LEU A 106 -8.67 15.56 2.94
N TRP A 107 -9.87 15.72 3.50
CA TRP A 107 -10.88 14.68 3.46
C TRP A 107 -11.85 14.95 2.33
N GLN A 108 -11.88 14.05 1.35
CA GLN A 108 -12.63 14.22 0.10
C GLN A 108 -13.58 13.02 -0.11
N PRO A 109 -14.62 12.86 0.74
CA PRO A 109 -15.54 11.73 0.69
C PRO A 109 -16.36 11.66 -0.61
N GLU A 110 -16.49 12.77 -1.33
CA GLU A 110 -17.18 12.89 -2.62
C GLU A 110 -16.52 12.04 -3.72
N PHE A 111 -15.21 11.77 -3.61
CA PHE A 111 -14.47 10.93 -4.55
C PHE A 111 -14.30 9.48 -4.08
N ILE A 112 -14.98 9.08 -3.00
CA ILE A 112 -14.96 7.72 -2.49
C ILE A 112 -16.25 7.02 -2.89
N LYS A 113 -16.13 5.92 -3.64
CA LYS A 113 -17.28 5.11 -4.04
C LYS A 113 -18.01 4.58 -2.80
N LYS A 114 -19.33 4.77 -2.76
CA LYS A 114 -20.21 4.28 -1.68
C LYS A 114 -20.77 2.91 -2.04
N ARG A 115 -21.14 2.13 -1.02
CA ARG A 115 -21.78 0.80 -1.16
C ARG A 115 -21.01 -0.15 -2.08
N VAL A 116 -19.70 -0.20 -1.90
CA VAL A 116 -18.78 -1.01 -2.71
C VAL A 116 -18.90 -2.49 -2.35
N LYS A 117 -19.05 -3.35 -3.37
CA LYS A 117 -18.97 -4.81 -3.22
C LYS A 117 -17.52 -5.22 -2.97
N LYS A 118 -17.30 -6.33 -2.25
CA LYS A 118 -15.95 -6.79 -1.89
C LYS A 118 -15.12 -7.12 -3.14
N GLU A 119 -15.77 -7.70 -4.14
CA GLU A 119 -15.23 -8.07 -5.44
C GLU A 119 -14.64 -6.84 -6.13
N GLU A 120 -15.39 -5.74 -6.12
CA GLU A 120 -14.97 -4.47 -6.73
C GLU A 120 -13.77 -3.87 -5.99
N LEU A 121 -13.81 -3.86 -4.65
CA LEU A 121 -12.69 -3.34 -3.85
C LEU A 121 -11.44 -4.18 -4.05
N TYR A 122 -11.59 -5.50 -4.07
CA TYR A 122 -10.51 -6.45 -4.34
C TYR A 122 -9.90 -6.19 -5.72
N ALA A 123 -10.73 -6.15 -6.77
CA ALA A 123 -10.31 -5.90 -8.13
C ALA A 123 -9.55 -4.57 -8.26
N SER A 124 -10.05 -3.50 -7.61
CA SER A 124 -9.39 -2.20 -7.63
C SER A 124 -8.00 -2.21 -7.00
N ALA A 125 -7.76 -3.09 -6.00
CA ALA A 125 -6.50 -3.19 -5.29
C ALA A 125 -5.42 -3.96 -6.07
N LEU A 126 -5.79 -4.75 -7.09
CA LEU A 126 -4.86 -5.67 -7.76
C LEU A 126 -3.63 -4.97 -8.38
N PRO A 127 -3.77 -3.87 -9.14
CA PRO A 127 -2.61 -3.21 -9.74
C PRO A 127 -1.64 -2.67 -8.69
N PHE A 128 -2.19 -2.17 -7.57
CA PHE A 128 -1.40 -1.68 -6.45
C PHE A 128 -0.67 -2.82 -5.73
N LEU A 129 -1.34 -3.97 -5.53
CA LEU A 129 -0.76 -5.15 -4.92
C LEU A 129 0.36 -5.76 -5.78
N ASP A 130 0.16 -5.80 -7.11
CA ASP A 130 1.19 -6.26 -8.04
C ASP A 130 2.46 -5.43 -7.91
N TRP A 131 2.32 -4.11 -7.85
CA TRP A 131 3.46 -3.23 -7.59
C TRP A 131 4.06 -3.44 -6.20
N LEU A 132 3.23 -3.52 -5.16
CA LEU A 132 3.72 -3.66 -3.78
C LEU A 132 4.59 -4.91 -3.62
N ILE A 133 4.15 -6.03 -4.20
CA ILE A 133 4.87 -7.31 -4.15
C ILE A 133 6.19 -7.20 -4.93
N ASP A 134 6.15 -6.71 -6.18
CA ASP A 134 7.34 -6.47 -7.02
C ASP A 134 8.37 -5.55 -6.34
N TYR A 135 7.86 -4.48 -5.70
CA TYR A 135 8.69 -3.53 -4.97
C TYR A 135 9.38 -4.17 -3.77
N GLU A 136 8.64 -4.91 -2.94
CA GLU A 136 9.22 -5.56 -1.77
C GLU A 136 10.24 -6.63 -2.16
N GLU A 137 9.99 -7.43 -3.20
CA GLU A 137 10.96 -8.37 -3.74
C GLU A 137 12.23 -7.66 -4.23
N THR A 138 12.07 -6.53 -4.92
CA THR A 138 13.20 -5.70 -5.36
C THR A 138 14.02 -5.19 -4.17
N ILE A 139 13.37 -4.69 -3.11
CA ILE A 139 14.06 -4.20 -1.91
C ILE A 139 14.77 -5.34 -1.18
N LEU A 140 14.16 -6.52 -1.07
CA LEU A 140 14.80 -7.70 -0.48
C LEU A 140 16.05 -8.10 -1.25
N ASN A 141 15.98 -8.10 -2.59
CA ASN A 141 17.13 -8.44 -3.45
C ASN A 141 18.26 -7.41 -3.34
N ARG A 142 17.92 -6.11 -3.24
CA ARG A 142 18.91 -5.01 -3.23
C ARG A 142 19.51 -4.75 -1.85
N CYS A 143 18.70 -4.82 -0.80
CA CYS A 143 19.05 -4.40 0.56
C CYS A 143 19.18 -5.57 1.55
N GLY A 144 18.74 -6.76 1.17
CA GLY A 144 18.73 -7.95 2.02
C GLY A 144 17.59 -7.95 3.04
N LYS A 145 17.28 -9.14 3.56
CA LYS A 145 16.21 -9.35 4.55
C LYS A 145 16.43 -8.60 5.87
N GLU A 146 17.68 -8.43 6.29
CA GLU A 146 18.03 -7.78 7.55
C GLU A 146 17.61 -6.30 7.55
N TYR A 147 17.66 -5.63 6.39
CA TYR A 147 17.18 -4.26 6.25
C TYR A 147 15.70 -4.11 6.62
N ARG A 148 14.84 -5.00 6.12
CA ARG A 148 13.40 -4.99 6.45
C ARG A 148 13.15 -5.40 7.90
N LYS A 149 13.94 -6.32 8.45
CA LYS A 149 13.88 -6.69 9.87
C LYS A 149 14.22 -5.50 10.77
N GLU A 150 15.25 -4.73 10.44
CA GLU A 150 15.61 -3.52 11.17
C GLU A 150 14.50 -2.46 11.08
N ASN A 151 13.94 -2.24 9.89
CA ASN A 151 12.79 -1.33 9.71
C ASN A 151 11.58 -1.75 10.55
N TYR A 152 11.31 -3.06 10.65
CA TYR A 152 10.25 -3.58 11.51
C TYR A 152 10.52 -3.30 12.99
N ASN A 153 11.74 -3.53 13.45
CA ASN A 153 12.15 -3.23 14.84
C ASN A 153 12.01 -1.73 15.15
N ARG A 154 12.42 -0.86 14.21
CA ARG A 154 12.22 0.59 14.34
C ARG A 154 10.74 0.97 14.36
N TYR A 155 9.91 0.34 13.53
CA TYR A 155 8.47 0.58 13.52
C TYR A 155 7.82 0.22 14.85
N HIS A 156 8.27 -0.87 15.48
CA HIS A 156 7.79 -1.31 16.79
C HIS A 156 8.05 -0.27 17.90
N GLN A 157 9.09 0.55 17.75
CA GLN A 157 9.44 1.62 18.69
C GLN A 157 8.66 2.92 18.43
N VAL A 158 7.92 3.04 17.33
CA VAL A 158 7.15 4.24 17.01
C VAL A 158 5.97 4.38 17.98
N PRO A 159 5.80 5.53 18.65
CA PRO A 159 4.68 5.72 19.58
C PRO A 159 3.33 5.45 18.93
N LYS A 160 2.50 4.63 19.60
CA LYS A 160 1.15 4.26 19.15
C LYS A 160 1.12 3.45 17.83
N ALA A 161 2.27 3.02 17.31
CA ALA A 161 2.29 2.05 16.22
C ALA A 161 1.84 0.68 16.75
N THR A 162 1.10 -0.04 15.90
CA THR A 162 0.75 -1.43 16.15
C THR A 162 1.40 -2.24 15.05
N SER A 163 2.46 -2.97 15.40
CA SER A 163 3.11 -3.89 14.46
C SER A 163 2.10 -4.90 13.95
N TRP A 164 2.11 -5.12 12.64
CA TRP A 164 1.15 -6.00 11.98
C TRP A 164 1.72 -7.41 11.81
N LEU A 165 2.64 -7.57 10.86
CA LEU A 165 3.36 -8.81 10.59
C LEU A 165 4.84 -8.52 10.39
N HIS A 166 5.68 -9.50 10.75
CA HIS A 166 7.09 -9.48 10.34
C HIS A 166 7.19 -9.42 8.80
N PRO A 167 8.21 -8.76 8.23
CA PRO A 167 8.26 -8.44 6.79
C PRO A 167 8.08 -9.65 5.86
N GLU A 168 8.70 -10.79 6.19
CA GLU A 168 8.59 -12.01 5.37
C GLU A 168 7.16 -12.58 5.38
N ALA A 169 6.52 -12.58 6.55
CA ALA A 169 5.12 -13.00 6.69
C ALA A 169 4.17 -12.00 6.02
N ALA A 170 4.47 -10.69 6.10
CA ALA A 170 3.71 -9.64 5.45
C ALA A 170 3.73 -9.79 3.91
N LEU A 171 4.91 -9.99 3.32
CA LEU A 171 5.04 -10.21 1.88
C LEU A 171 4.26 -11.46 1.44
N ARG A 172 4.42 -12.59 2.15
CA ARG A 172 3.62 -13.79 1.88
C ARG A 172 2.12 -13.53 1.97
N TRP A 173 1.68 -12.75 2.96
CA TRP A 173 0.27 -12.42 3.14
C TRP A 173 -0.26 -11.58 1.98
N PHE A 174 0.48 -10.55 1.53
CA PHE A 174 0.09 -9.76 0.36
C PHE A 174 0.01 -10.62 -0.90
N THR A 175 0.98 -11.51 -1.11
CA THR A 175 1.00 -12.45 -2.23
C THR A 175 -0.20 -13.39 -2.20
N LEU A 176 -0.54 -13.96 -1.04
CA LEU A 176 -1.73 -14.80 -0.88
C LEU A 176 -3.02 -14.01 -1.10
N PHE A 177 -3.13 -12.80 -0.54
CA PHE A 177 -4.27 -11.92 -0.77
C PHE A 177 -4.47 -11.68 -2.27
N ARG A 178 -3.38 -11.45 -3.02
CA ARG A 178 -3.41 -11.14 -4.46
C ARG A 178 -3.66 -12.37 -5.36
N GLN A 179 -3.11 -13.53 -5.01
CA GLN A 179 -3.12 -14.70 -5.91
C GLN A 179 -4.19 -15.73 -5.53
N ARG A 180 -4.37 -15.97 -4.23
CA ARG A 180 -5.19 -17.03 -3.66
C ARG A 180 -6.01 -16.50 -2.48
N PRO A 181 -6.89 -15.51 -2.70
CA PRO A 181 -7.63 -14.84 -1.63
C PRO A 181 -8.54 -15.77 -0.82
N ASN A 182 -8.88 -16.95 -1.34
CA ASN A 182 -9.68 -17.95 -0.62
C ASN A 182 -8.86 -18.77 0.40
N GLU A 183 -7.54 -18.79 0.26
CA GLU A 183 -6.62 -19.49 1.17
C GLU A 183 -6.08 -18.58 2.27
N ILE A 184 -6.43 -17.28 2.23
CA ILE A 184 -5.84 -16.31 3.15
C ILE A 184 -6.35 -16.49 4.56
N VAL A 185 -5.42 -16.47 5.52
CA VAL A 185 -5.73 -16.44 6.95
C VAL A 185 -5.52 -15.05 7.52
N ARG A 186 -6.17 -14.78 8.66
CA ARG A 186 -5.97 -13.52 9.40
C ARG A 186 -4.50 -13.41 9.85
N PRO A 187 -3.88 -12.23 9.73
CA PRO A 187 -2.52 -11.94 10.22
C PRO A 187 -2.27 -12.35 11.67
N LYS A 188 -3.26 -12.22 12.56
CA LYS A 188 -3.17 -12.66 13.96
C LYS A 188 -2.84 -14.15 14.16
N LYS A 189 -3.03 -14.98 13.12
CA LYS A 189 -2.65 -16.41 13.14
C LYS A 189 -1.23 -16.66 12.62
N LEU A 190 -0.58 -15.62 12.11
CA LEU A 190 0.75 -15.64 11.48
C LEU A 190 1.78 -14.79 12.23
N SER A 191 1.31 -13.91 13.13
CA SER A 191 2.08 -13.00 13.98
C SER A 191 2.71 -13.71 15.17
#